data_AF-A0A0D6M0M9-F1
#
_entry.id   AF-A0A0D6M0M9-F1
#
_cell.length_a   1.000
_cell.length_b   1.000
_cell.length_c   1.000
_cell.angle_alpha   90.00
_cell.angle_beta   90.00
_cell.angle_gamma   90.00
#
_symmetry.space_group_name_H-M   'P 1'
#
loop_
_entity.id
_entity.type
_entity.pdbx_description
1 polymer ?
#
loop_
_entity_poly.entity_id
_entity_poly.type
_entity_poly.pdbx_seq_one_letter_code
_entity_poly.pdbx_strand_id
1 'polypeptide(L)'
;MSLQIDEDYIGDNFNLTGLSDFVPKFREALDKILDLEPGNVLPLFPILTLNIEMNCPDESLDDSDGEDEEVERLAEKLYGLIHARFILTNRGLSMMLQKWQDGDFGTCPRVYCYDHPLLPMGTADVPGRDT
;
A
#
# COMPACT_ATOMS: atom_id res chain seq x y z
N MET A 1 -2.71 8.72 -7.01
CA MET A 1 -4.06 9.16 -6.60
C MET A 1 -4.79 8.01 -5.92
N SER A 2 -4.28 7.55 -4.79
CA SER A 2 -4.89 6.48 -3.99
C SER A 2 -5.32 7.05 -2.63
N LEU A 3 -6.22 6.35 -1.97
CA LEU A 3 -6.48 6.58 -0.55
C LEU A 3 -5.38 5.90 0.26
N GLN A 4 -4.98 6.52 1.36
CA GLN A 4 -4.22 5.85 2.40
C GLN A 4 -5.20 4.92 3.14
N ILE A 5 -4.92 3.62 3.13
CA ILE A 5 -5.70 2.64 3.87
C ILE A 5 -5.26 2.72 5.33
N ASP A 6 -6.21 2.61 6.24
CA ASP A 6 -5.89 2.66 7.66
C ASP A 6 -5.20 1.38 8.13
N GLU A 7 -4.18 1.54 8.98
CA GLU A 7 -3.37 0.42 9.48
C GLU A 7 -4.20 -0.60 10.27
N ASP A 8 -5.27 -0.18 10.93
CA ASP A 8 -6.18 -1.09 11.64
C ASP A 8 -6.96 -2.02 10.69
N TYR A 9 -7.23 -1.56 9.46
CA TYR A 9 -7.83 -2.42 8.43
C TYR A 9 -6.83 -3.45 7.89
N ILE A 10 -5.58 -3.03 7.65
CA ILE A 10 -4.50 -3.89 7.15
C ILE A 10 -4.06 -4.89 8.23
N GLY A 11 -4.09 -4.51 9.50
CA GLY A 11 -3.72 -5.38 10.63
C GLY A 11 -4.73 -6.49 10.96
N ASP A 12 -5.97 -6.40 10.46
CA ASP A 12 -6.98 -7.44 10.65
C ASP A 12 -6.93 -8.50 9.55
N ASN A 13 -6.41 -9.67 9.92
CA ASN A 13 -6.28 -10.84 9.05
C ASN A 13 -7.58 -11.27 8.37
N PHE A 14 -8.76 -10.97 8.95
CA PHE A 14 -10.04 -11.29 8.32
C PHE A 14 -10.23 -10.56 6.98
N ASN A 15 -9.79 -9.30 6.89
CA ASN A 15 -9.90 -8.47 5.69
C ASN A 15 -8.96 -8.94 4.56
N LEU A 16 -7.89 -9.64 4.93
CA LEU A 16 -6.83 -10.12 4.02
C LEU A 16 -7.05 -11.55 3.51
N THR A 17 -8.16 -12.19 3.92
CA THR A 17 -8.46 -13.59 3.57
C THR A 17 -8.45 -13.83 2.05
N GLY A 18 -7.77 -14.91 1.63
CA GLY A 18 -7.65 -15.32 0.22
C GLY A 18 -6.69 -14.49 -0.64
N LEU A 19 -6.04 -13.46 -0.09
CA LEU A 19 -5.04 -12.68 -0.84
C LEU A 19 -3.68 -13.40 -0.94
N SER A 20 -3.38 -14.29 0.01
CA SER A 20 -2.16 -15.12 0.02
C SER A 20 -1.99 -15.98 -1.23
N ASP A 21 -3.09 -16.34 -1.89
CA ASP A 21 -3.07 -17.20 -3.09
C ASP A 21 -2.64 -16.43 -4.34
N PHE A 22 -2.68 -15.09 -4.30
CA PHE A 22 -2.37 -14.21 -5.44
C PHE A 22 -1.00 -13.53 -5.34
N VAL A 23 -0.38 -13.55 -4.16
CA VAL A 23 0.87 -12.86 -3.86
C VAL A 23 1.85 -13.84 -3.21
N PRO A 24 2.90 -14.30 -3.92
CA PRO A 24 4.01 -15.03 -3.28
C PRO A 24 4.71 -14.14 -2.24
N LYS A 25 5.42 -14.72 -1.27
CA LYS A 25 6.08 -13.96 -0.18
C LYS A 25 5.12 -12.98 0.54
N PHE A 26 3.84 -13.36 0.69
CA PHE A 26 2.78 -12.51 1.27
C PHE A 26 3.18 -11.83 2.59
N ARG A 27 3.87 -12.57 3.47
CA ARG A 27 4.30 -12.05 4.77
C ARG A 27 5.37 -10.96 4.63
N GLU A 28 6.40 -11.18 3.81
CA GLU A 28 7.46 -10.19 3.58
C GLU A 28 6.90 -8.93 2.90
N ALA A 29 5.99 -9.11 1.93
CA ALA A 29 5.27 -8.01 1.30
C ALA A 29 4.39 -7.23 2.30
N LEU A 30 3.71 -7.92 3.22
CA LEU A 30 2.89 -7.29 4.25
C LEU A 30 3.75 -6.55 5.28
N ASP A 31 4.85 -7.15 5.72
CA ASP A 31 5.81 -6.54 6.63
C ASP A 31 6.39 -5.26 6.00
N LYS A 32 6.66 -5.27 4.69
CA LYS A 32 7.08 -4.09 3.93
C LYS A 32 5.99 -3.00 3.86
N ILE A 33 4.72 -3.35 3.68
CA ILE A 33 3.60 -2.38 3.68
C ILE A 33 3.43 -1.71 5.05
N LEU A 34 3.67 -2.47 6.13
CA LEU A 34 3.53 -2.01 7.51
C LEU A 34 4.82 -1.41 8.07
N ASP A 35 5.84 -1.19 7.24
CA ASP A 35 7.16 -0.70 7.61
C ASP A 35 7.78 -1.46 8.82
N LEU A 36 7.54 -2.77 8.89
CA LEU A 36 8.09 -3.63 9.93
C LEU A 36 9.54 -4.02 9.57
N GLU A 37 10.50 -3.63 10.41
CA GLU A 37 11.91 -4.03 10.21
C GLU A 37 12.08 -5.55 10.38
N PRO A 38 12.76 -6.25 9.44
CA PRO A 38 13.06 -7.67 9.55
C PRO A 38 14.21 -7.89 10.55
N GLY A 39 13.97 -7.64 11.85
CA GLY A 39 15.07 -7.79 12.82
C GLY A 39 14.96 -7.07 14.15
N ASN A 40 13.77 -6.71 14.65
CA ASN A 40 13.63 -6.17 16.02
C ASN A 40 13.92 -7.24 17.11
N VAL A 41 15.17 -7.66 17.21
CA VAL A 41 15.79 -8.14 18.45
C VAL A 41 16.57 -7.00 19.08
N LEU A 42 15.89 -5.97 19.59
CA LEU A 42 16.37 -5.24 20.77
C LEU A 42 15.16 -4.86 21.65
N PRO A 43 15.04 -5.42 22.88
CA PRO A 43 13.95 -5.14 23.79
C PRO A 43 14.19 -3.82 24.52
N LEU A 44 13.13 -3.04 24.77
CA LEU A 44 13.09 -1.88 25.68
C LEU A 44 14.13 -0.77 25.44
N PHE A 45 13.70 0.39 24.95
CA PHE A 45 14.31 1.64 25.43
C PHE A 45 13.25 2.63 25.91
N PRO A 46 13.14 2.87 27.23
CA PRO A 46 12.64 4.14 27.72
C PRO A 46 13.72 5.20 27.46
N ILE A 47 13.32 6.32 26.85
CA ILE A 47 13.80 7.69 27.03
C ILE A 47 15.34 7.93 27.09
N LEU A 48 15.80 8.83 26.20
CA LEU A 48 17.10 9.55 26.14
C LEU A 48 18.32 8.81 25.59
N THR A 49 18.57 8.97 24.29
CA THR A 49 19.87 9.45 23.77
C THR A 49 19.71 10.09 22.39
N LEU A 50 19.83 11.43 22.36
CA LEU A 50 20.45 12.11 21.22
C LEU A 50 21.88 11.55 21.06
N ASN A 51 22.29 11.30 19.81
CA ASN A 51 23.66 11.04 19.35
C ASN A 51 24.12 9.58 19.37
N ILE A 52 23.62 8.78 18.43
CA ILE A 52 24.44 7.75 17.80
C ILE A 52 24.46 8.10 16.32
N GLU A 53 25.67 8.40 15.85
CA GLU A 53 25.95 8.61 14.43
C GLU A 53 25.31 7.48 13.64
N MET A 54 24.62 7.90 12.58
CA MET A 54 24.23 7.08 11.46
C MET A 54 25.48 6.43 10.88
N ASN A 55 25.90 5.33 11.48
CA ASN A 55 26.90 4.45 10.95
C ASN A 55 26.14 3.33 10.24
N CYS A 56 25.59 3.65 9.07
CA CYS A 56 25.30 2.62 8.07
C CYS A 56 26.67 2.09 7.65
N PRO A 57 27.06 0.85 8.01
CA PRO A 57 28.27 0.28 7.47
C PRO A 57 28.01 0.07 5.97
N ASP A 58 28.78 0.78 5.15
CA ASP A 58 29.07 0.39 3.78
C ASP A 58 29.69 -1.01 3.81
N GLU A 59 28.88 -2.06 3.66
CA GLU A 59 29.37 -3.42 3.39
C GLU A 59 28.55 -4.10 2.29
N SER A 60 29.23 -4.25 1.14
CA SER A 60 29.07 -5.22 0.04
C SER A 60 27.94 -5.07 -0.98
N LEU A 61 28.35 -4.58 -2.17
CA LEU A 61 27.75 -4.89 -3.47
C LEU A 61 27.95 -6.40 -3.75
N ASP A 62 26.94 -7.25 -3.55
CA ASP A 62 26.85 -8.58 -4.19
C ASP A 62 25.43 -9.19 -4.03
N ASP A 63 24.71 -9.37 -5.15
CA ASP A 63 23.52 -10.22 -5.36
C ASP A 63 22.22 -10.06 -4.51
N SER A 64 22.14 -9.24 -3.46
CA SER A 64 20.91 -9.08 -2.62
C SER A 64 19.82 -8.19 -3.24
N ASP A 65 20.15 -7.31 -4.19
CA ASP A 65 19.25 -6.26 -4.70
C ASP A 65 17.98 -6.81 -5.38
N GLY A 66 18.07 -8.00 -5.99
CA GLY A 66 16.97 -8.58 -6.74
C GLY A 66 15.83 -9.15 -5.88
N GLU A 67 16.13 -9.60 -4.65
CA GLU A 67 15.11 -10.13 -3.75
C GLU A 67 14.27 -9.02 -3.12
N ASP A 68 14.92 -7.90 -2.76
CA ASP A 68 14.25 -6.72 -2.22
C ASP A 68 13.37 -6.03 -3.27
N GLU A 69 13.84 -5.91 -4.52
CA GLU A 69 13.04 -5.38 -5.63
C GLU A 69 11.80 -6.25 -5.92
N GLU A 70 11.94 -7.58 -5.80
CA GLU A 70 10.81 -8.48 -5.94
C GLU A 70 9.78 -8.28 -4.82
N VAL A 71 10.22 -8.16 -3.57
CA VAL A 71 9.33 -7.93 -2.41
C VAL A 71 8.61 -6.59 -2.54
N GLU A 72 9.28 -5.53 -3.01
CA GLU A 72 8.67 -4.22 -3.23
C GLU A 72 7.55 -4.27 -4.28
N ARG A 73 7.81 -4.93 -5.42
CA ARG A 73 6.79 -5.15 -6.46
C ARG A 73 5.60 -5.96 -5.95
N LEU A 74 5.86 -6.95 -5.08
CA LEU A 74 4.82 -7.76 -4.46
C LEU A 74 4.02 -6.97 -3.43
N ALA A 75 4.66 -6.09 -2.67
CA ALA A 75 4.04 -5.17 -1.74
C ALA A 75 3.10 -4.19 -2.46
N GLU A 76 3.54 -3.61 -3.59
CA GLU A 76 2.68 -2.74 -4.41
C GLU A 76 1.44 -3.49 -4.90
N LYS A 77 1.63 -4.71 -5.43
CA LYS A 77 0.52 -5.57 -5.89
C LYS A 77 -0.44 -5.90 -4.75
N LEU A 78 0.09 -6.27 -3.58
CA LEU A 78 -0.71 -6.60 -2.41
C LEU A 78 -1.51 -5.39 -1.92
N TYR A 79 -0.87 -4.23 -1.82
CA TYR A 79 -1.53 -2.98 -1.44
C TYR A 79 -2.67 -2.65 -2.41
N GLY A 80 -2.48 -2.83 -3.72
CA GLY A 80 -3.54 -2.66 -4.71
C GLY A 80 -4.75 -3.59 -4.49
N LEU A 81 -4.53 -4.86 -4.16
CA LEU A 81 -5.60 -5.81 -3.86
C LEU A 81 -6.35 -5.47 -2.56
N ILE A 82 -5.63 -5.05 -1.52
CA ILE A 82 -6.22 -4.59 -0.26
C ILE A 82 -7.02 -3.31 -0.50
N HIS A 83 -6.48 -2.38 -1.30
CA HIS A 83 -7.12 -1.11 -1.65
C HIS A 83 -8.46 -1.33 -2.35
N ALA A 84 -8.49 -2.21 -3.35
CA ALA A 84 -9.71 -2.56 -4.09
C ALA A 84 -10.83 -3.09 -3.17
N ARG A 85 -10.49 -3.82 -2.10
CA ARG A 85 -11.46 -4.26 -1.08
C ARG A 85 -11.82 -3.12 -0.13
N PHE A 86 -10.85 -2.35 0.31
CA PHE A 86 -11.03 -1.29 1.30
C PHE A 86 -12.01 -0.21 0.81
N ILE A 87 -11.92 0.21 -0.45
CA ILE A 87 -12.82 1.24 -1.01
C ILE A 87 -14.29 0.83 -1.05
N LEU A 88 -14.60 -0.46 -0.88
CA LEU A 88 -15.97 -0.98 -0.80
C LEU A 88 -16.51 -1.02 0.64
N THR A 89 -15.66 -0.79 1.64
CA THR A 89 -16.09 -0.66 3.04
C THR A 89 -16.74 0.70 3.29
N ASN A 90 -17.55 0.83 4.35
CA ASN A 90 -18.15 2.12 4.70
C ASN A 90 -17.10 3.22 4.97
N ARG A 91 -15.97 2.85 5.59
CA ARG A 91 -14.87 3.79 5.88
C ARG A 91 -14.18 4.22 4.58
N GLY A 92 -13.79 3.25 3.74
CA GLY A 92 -13.18 3.54 2.44
C GLY A 92 -14.09 4.33 1.51
N LEU A 93 -15.39 4.01 1.45
CA LEU A 93 -16.38 4.78 0.68
C LEU A 93 -16.49 6.23 1.16
N SER A 94 -16.49 6.45 2.48
CA SER A 94 -16.54 7.81 3.06
C SER A 94 -15.31 8.62 2.67
N MET A 95 -14.13 8.00 2.69
CA MET A 95 -12.89 8.64 2.26
C MET A 95 -12.84 8.90 0.74
N MET A 96 -13.34 7.96 -0.07
CA MET A 96 -13.47 8.14 -1.52
C MET A 96 -14.42 9.29 -1.86
N LEU A 97 -15.54 9.40 -1.13
CA LEU A 97 -16.49 10.48 -1.28
C LEU A 97 -15.86 11.84 -1.00
N GLN A 98 -15.06 11.95 0.06
CA GLN A 98 -14.36 13.18 0.39
C GLN A 98 -13.44 13.61 -0.77
N LYS A 99 -12.61 12.69 -1.27
CA LYS A 99 -11.74 12.96 -2.42
C LYS A 99 -12.50 13.33 -3.69
N TRP A 100 -13.66 12.72 -3.91
CA TRP A 100 -14.53 13.06 -5.03
C TRP A 100 -15.08 14.48 -4.92
N GLN A 101 -15.45 14.92 -3.72
CA GLN A 101 -15.90 16.29 -3.45
C GLN A 101 -14.76 17.31 -3.63
N ASP A 102 -13.55 16.94 -3.24
CA ASP A 102 -12.34 17.76 -3.40
C ASP A 102 -11.89 17.84 -4.88
N GLY A 103 -12.46 17.00 -5.75
CA GLY A 103 -12.13 16.97 -7.17
C GLY A 103 -10.80 16.29 -7.48
N ASP A 104 -10.25 15.52 -6.52
CA ASP A 104 -8.94 14.88 -6.63
C ASP A 104 -8.87 14.05 -7.91
N PHE A 105 -9.89 13.24 -8.20
CA PHE A 105 -9.93 12.31 -9.35
C PHE A 105 -10.05 12.98 -10.73
N GLY A 106 -10.10 14.32 -10.77
CA GLY A 106 -10.26 15.08 -12.00
C GLY A 106 -11.71 15.11 -12.50
N THR A 107 -11.87 15.70 -13.68
CA THR A 107 -13.18 15.96 -14.27
C THR A 107 -13.32 15.32 -15.65
N CYS A 108 -14.56 15.15 -16.10
CA CYS A 108 -14.84 14.58 -17.39
C CYS A 108 -14.24 15.43 -18.52
N PRO A 109 -13.40 14.87 -19.42
CA PRO A 109 -12.79 15.62 -20.52
C PRO A 109 -13.80 16.07 -21.58
N ARG A 110 -15.05 15.59 -21.50
CA ARG A 110 -16.11 15.96 -22.44
C ARG A 110 -16.73 17.30 -22.05
N VAL A 111 -16.64 18.27 -22.94
CA VAL A 111 -17.14 19.65 -22.74
C VAL A 111 -18.59 19.71 -22.24
N TYR A 112 -19.47 18.86 -22.79
CA TYR A 112 -20.90 18.82 -22.42
C TYR A 112 -21.19 18.08 -21.10
N CYS A 113 -20.18 17.62 -20.38
CA CYS A 113 -20.31 17.08 -19.03
C CYS A 113 -20.15 18.17 -17.95
N TYR A 114 -19.83 19.43 -18.33
CA TYR A 114 -19.75 20.55 -17.41
C TYR A 114 -18.84 20.27 -16.19
N ASP A 115 -17.61 19.82 -16.47
CA ASP A 115 -16.60 19.50 -15.45
C ASP A 115 -17.09 18.52 -14.38
N HIS A 116 -17.91 17.54 -14.77
CA HIS A 116 -18.39 16.52 -13.84
C HIS A 116 -17.22 15.76 -13.20
N PRO A 117 -17.13 15.70 -11.85
CA PRO A 117 -16.07 15.00 -11.15
C PRO A 117 -16.14 13.49 -11.39
N LEU A 118 -14.98 12.87 -11.60
CA LEU A 118 -14.86 11.45 -11.94
C LEU A 118 -14.54 10.59 -10.72
N LEU A 119 -14.66 9.27 -10.88
CA LEU A 119 -14.14 8.28 -9.95
C LEU A 119 -13.21 7.32 -10.71
N PRO A 120 -12.15 6.81 -10.06
CA PRO A 120 -11.31 5.78 -10.65
C PRO A 120 -12.09 4.47 -10.79
N MET A 121 -11.80 3.71 -11.84
CA MET A 121 -12.41 2.40 -12.11
C MET A 121 -11.41 1.51 -12.85
N GLY A 122 -11.34 0.24 -12.49
CA GLY A 122 -10.63 -0.79 -13.27
C GLY A 122 -11.53 -1.40 -14.34
N THR A 123 -10.99 -1.69 -15.52
CA THR A 123 -11.73 -2.39 -16.59
C THR A 123 -11.85 -3.90 -16.35
N ALA A 124 -11.01 -4.44 -15.47
CA ALA A 124 -11.02 -5.83 -15.06
C ALA A 124 -10.68 -5.96 -13.56
N ASP A 125 -11.29 -6.95 -12.91
CA ASP A 125 -11.02 -7.30 -11.50
C ASP A 125 -9.81 -8.25 -11.36
N VAL A 126 -9.20 -8.67 -12.47
CA VAL A 126 -8.06 -9.60 -12.49
C VAL A 126 -6.78 -8.81 -12.77
N PRO A 127 -5.78 -8.86 -11.87
CA PRO A 127 -4.49 -8.21 -12.09
C PRO A 127 -3.82 -8.68 -13.39
N GLY A 128 -3.28 -7.75 -14.17
CA GLY A 128 -2.51 -8.04 -15.39
C GLY A 128 -3.33 -8.19 -16.68
N ARG A 129 -4.64 -7.89 -16.65
CA ARG A 129 -5.48 -7.90 -17.87
C ARG A 129 -5.53 -6.59 -18.62
N ASP A 130 -5.42 -5.45 -17.94
CA ASP A 130 -5.35 -4.11 -18.55
C ASP A 130 -4.50 -3.18 -17.64
N THR A 131 -3.75 -2.25 -18.26
CA THR A 131 -2.91 -1.23 -17.62
C THR A 131 -3.50 0.16 -17.77
#